data_AF-A0A835XSG5-F1
#
_entry.id   AF-A0A835XSG5-F1
#
_cell.length_a   1.000
_cell.length_b   1.000
_cell.length_c   1.000
_cell.angle_alpha   90.00
_cell.angle_beta   90.00
_cell.angle_gamma   90.00
#
_symmetry.space_group_name_H-M   'P 1'
#
loop_
_entity.id
_entity.type
_entity.pdbx_description
1 polymer ?
#
loop_
_entity_poly.entity_id
_entity_poly.type
_entity_poly.pdbx_seq_one_letter_code
_entity_poly.pdbx_strand_id
1 'polypeptide(L)'
;MAEDCAQQVFIKYASIGKTGITLANATVDGAKFAKLCRESRLGIPAPDVEAIYMKVMRGKARMNYETFLLAMKEVCARKHCSMDAIFNRIAEADPLAATTKAEYVRHHDDKDTYTGVYRGGGPRNMAGSA
;
A
#
# COMPACT_ATOMS: atom_id res chain seq x y z
N MET A 1 -0.60 -26.95 -10.58
CA MET A 1 -0.04 -25.92 -11.47
C MET A 1 -0.35 -24.51 -10.96
N ALA A 2 -1.63 -24.12 -10.78
CA ALA A 2 -1.99 -22.76 -10.36
C ALA A 2 -1.54 -22.36 -8.93
N GLU A 3 -1.60 -23.28 -7.95
CA GLU A 3 -1.14 -23.01 -6.58
C GLU A 3 0.38 -22.78 -6.50
N ASP A 4 1.16 -23.50 -7.31
CA ASP A 4 2.62 -23.32 -7.35
C ASP A 4 2.99 -21.93 -7.88
N CYS A 5 2.32 -21.47 -8.94
CA CYS A 5 2.46 -20.11 -9.44
C CYS A 5 2.10 -19.06 -8.38
N ALA A 6 1.03 -19.27 -7.62
CA ALA A 6 0.63 -18.35 -6.55
C ALA A 6 1.69 -18.27 -5.43
N GLN A 7 2.30 -19.40 -5.05
CA GLN A 7 3.39 -19.45 -4.08
C GLN A 7 4.63 -18.71 -4.59
N GLN A 8 5.03 -18.94 -5.84
CA GLN A 8 6.18 -18.28 -6.45
C GLN A 8 6.00 -16.77 -6.48
N VAL A 9 4.82 -16.28 -6.88
CA VAL A 9 4.52 -14.84 -6.89
C VAL A 9 4.52 -14.29 -5.47
N PHE A 10 3.93 -14.99 -4.50
CA PHE A 10 3.96 -14.58 -3.10
C PHE A 10 5.40 -14.41 -2.58
N ILE A 11 6.28 -15.39 -2.85
CA ILE A 11 7.69 -15.34 -2.45
C ILE A 11 8.41 -14.18 -3.15
N LYS A 12 8.19 -13.99 -4.46
CA LYS A 12 8.72 -12.85 -5.21
C LYS A 12 8.38 -11.52 -4.53
N TYR A 13 7.10 -11.26 -4.22
CA TYR A 13 6.70 -10.02 -3.56
C TYR A 13 7.22 -9.91 -2.12
N ALA A 14 7.25 -11.01 -1.36
CA ALA A 14 7.83 -11.04 -0.02
C ALA A 14 9.34 -10.71 -0.05
N SER A 15 10.07 -11.15 -1.08
CA SER A 15 11.49 -10.88 -1.32
C SER A 15 11.81 -9.45 -1.78
N ILE A 16 10.81 -8.62 -2.11
CA ILE A 16 11.05 -7.21 -2.46
C ILE A 16 11.78 -6.52 -1.29
N GLY A 17 13.04 -6.14 -1.53
CA GLY A 17 13.93 -5.51 -0.56
C GLY A 17 14.57 -6.46 0.48
N LYS A 18 14.44 -7.79 0.34
CA LYS A 18 15.02 -8.80 1.24
C LYS A 18 15.53 -10.02 0.47
N THR A 19 16.76 -10.43 0.72
CA THR A 19 17.35 -11.64 0.14
C THR A 19 17.07 -12.87 1.02
N GLY A 20 17.01 -14.07 0.42
CA GLY A 20 16.88 -15.34 1.17
C GLY A 20 15.49 -15.64 1.75
N ILE A 21 14.43 -15.02 1.24
CA ILE A 21 13.06 -15.30 1.67
C ILE A 21 12.58 -16.63 1.07
N THR A 22 12.16 -17.56 1.93
CA THR A 22 11.49 -18.81 1.56
C THR A 22 10.02 -18.77 2.01
N LEU A 23 9.17 -19.67 1.51
CA LEU A 23 7.73 -19.71 1.83
C LEU A 23 7.45 -19.69 3.35
N ALA A 24 8.28 -20.35 4.15
CA ALA A 24 8.15 -20.42 5.61
C ALA A 24 8.33 -19.06 6.31
N ASN A 25 9.19 -18.20 5.76
CA ASN A 25 9.50 -16.87 6.30
C ASN A 25 8.94 -15.72 5.44
N ALA A 26 8.24 -16.07 4.36
CA ALA A 26 7.66 -15.12 3.42
C ALA A 26 6.49 -14.40 4.09
N THR A 27 6.67 -13.11 4.26
CA THR A 27 5.66 -12.22 4.83
C THR A 27 5.52 -10.98 3.96
N VAL A 28 4.28 -10.65 3.63
CA VAL A 28 3.93 -9.46 2.85
C VAL A 28 3.17 -8.49 3.72
N ASP A 29 3.48 -7.22 3.58
CA ASP A 29 2.73 -6.12 4.20
C ASP A 29 1.60 -5.63 3.28
N GLY A 30 0.69 -4.81 3.83
CA GLY A 30 -0.46 -4.29 3.09
C GLY A 30 -0.08 -3.51 1.84
N ALA A 31 1.04 -2.78 1.84
CA ALA A 31 1.50 -2.02 0.67
C ALA A 31 1.95 -2.96 -0.47
N LYS A 32 2.69 -4.03 -0.13
CA LYS A 32 3.06 -5.06 -1.10
C LYS A 32 1.84 -5.84 -1.61
N PHE A 33 0.88 -6.15 -0.75
CA PHE A 33 -0.38 -6.79 -1.15
C PHE A 33 -1.20 -5.90 -2.10
N ALA A 34 -1.29 -4.61 -1.82
CA ALA A 34 -1.94 -3.64 -2.70
C ALA A 34 -1.18 -3.48 -4.03
N LYS A 35 0.16 -3.53 -4.01
CA LYS A 35 0.98 -3.56 -5.22
C LYS A 35 0.67 -4.79 -6.08
N LEU A 36 0.64 -5.99 -5.47
CA LEU A 36 0.29 -7.23 -6.15
C LEU A 36 -1.10 -7.16 -6.79
N CYS A 37 -2.12 -6.70 -6.07
CA CYS A 37 -3.48 -6.60 -6.60
C CYS A 37 -3.59 -5.64 -7.80
N ARG A 38 -2.82 -4.55 -7.76
CA ARG A 38 -2.77 -3.54 -8.82
C ARG A 38 -2.01 -4.02 -10.06
N GLU A 39 -0.85 -4.65 -9.87
CA GLU A 39 -0.04 -5.20 -10.98
C GLU A 39 -0.71 -6.41 -11.64
N SER A 40 -1.43 -7.22 -10.86
CA SER A 40 -2.27 -8.32 -11.36
C SER A 40 -3.52 -7.85 -12.11
N ARG A 41 -3.76 -6.52 -12.19
CA ARG A 41 -4.91 -5.89 -12.84
C ARG A 41 -6.24 -6.54 -12.44
N LEU A 42 -6.38 -6.87 -11.16
CA LEU A 42 -7.57 -7.55 -10.64
C LEU A 42 -8.83 -6.68 -10.70
N GLY A 43 -8.70 -5.38 -11.01
CA GLY A 43 -9.83 -4.46 -11.18
C GLY A 43 -10.58 -4.19 -9.88
N ILE A 44 -9.90 -4.31 -8.74
CA ILE A 44 -10.43 -4.03 -7.42
C ILE A 44 -9.98 -2.61 -7.05
N PRO A 45 -10.87 -1.73 -6.58
CA PRO A 45 -10.49 -0.39 -6.17
C PRO A 45 -9.57 -0.45 -4.93
N ALA A 46 -8.60 0.46 -4.85
CA ALA A 46 -7.65 0.54 -3.74
C ALA A 46 -8.28 0.46 -2.32
N PRO A 47 -9.39 1.18 -2.01
CA PRO A 47 -10.02 1.08 -0.68
C PRO A 47 -10.57 -0.32 -0.37
N ASP A 48 -11.05 -1.06 -1.37
CA ASP A 48 -11.54 -2.43 -1.15
C ASP A 48 -10.38 -3.40 -0.86
N VAL A 49 -9.23 -3.21 -1.51
CA VAL A 49 -8.03 -4.02 -1.24
C VAL A 49 -7.56 -3.83 0.20
N GLU A 50 -7.52 -2.57 0.68
CA GLU A 50 -7.17 -2.24 2.06
C GLU A 50 -8.20 -2.83 3.04
N ALA A 51 -9.50 -2.73 2.73
CA ALA A 51 -10.56 -3.29 3.56
C ALA A 51 -10.45 -4.82 3.70
N ILE A 52 -10.12 -5.52 2.61
CA ILE A 52 -9.88 -6.98 2.64
C ILE A 52 -8.65 -7.30 3.49
N TYR A 53 -7.56 -6.55 3.31
CA TYR A 53 -6.34 -6.74 4.09
C TYR A 53 -6.59 -6.54 5.59
N MET A 54 -7.26 -5.46 5.97
CA MET A 54 -7.66 -5.15 7.35
C MET A 54 -8.54 -6.23 7.96
N LYS A 55 -9.52 -6.73 7.19
CA LYS A 55 -10.44 -7.80 7.63
C LYS A 55 -9.69 -9.10 7.94
N VAL A 56 -8.72 -9.48 7.11
CA VAL A 56 -7.98 -10.73 7.26
C VAL A 56 -6.89 -10.63 8.33
N MET A 57 -6.15 -9.52 8.39
CA MET A 57 -5.05 -9.34 9.32
C MET A 57 -5.49 -9.05 10.76
N ARG A 58 -6.72 -8.58 10.98
CA ARG A 58 -7.29 -8.28 12.31
C ARG A 58 -6.31 -7.50 13.22
N GLY A 59 -5.54 -6.57 12.64
CA GLY A 59 -4.55 -5.74 13.34
C GLY A 59 -3.08 -6.20 13.26
N LYS A 60 -2.77 -7.29 12.54
CA LYS A 60 -1.37 -7.70 12.29
C LYS A 60 -0.74 -6.89 11.15
N ALA A 61 0.55 -6.58 11.29
CA ALA A 61 1.28 -5.77 10.31
C ALA A 61 1.73 -6.54 9.06
N ARG A 62 1.80 -7.88 9.12
CA ARG A 62 2.28 -8.72 8.02
C ARG A 62 1.50 -10.02 7.87
N MET A 63 1.22 -10.39 6.63
CA MET A 63 0.49 -11.58 6.25
C MET A 63 1.41 -12.70 5.76
N ASN A 64 1.12 -13.91 6.20
CA ASN A 64 1.73 -15.16 5.75
C ASN A 64 0.92 -15.78 4.60
N TYR A 65 1.43 -16.86 3.99
CA TYR A 65 0.78 -17.47 2.81
C TYR A 65 -0.65 -17.95 3.10
N GLU A 66 -0.91 -18.49 4.30
CA GLU A 66 -2.25 -18.95 4.69
C GLU A 66 -3.26 -17.79 4.75
N THR A 67 -2.87 -16.66 5.36
CA THR A 67 -3.73 -15.48 5.39
C THR A 67 -3.85 -14.82 4.01
N PHE A 68 -2.84 -14.93 3.16
CA PHE A 68 -2.94 -14.51 1.76
C PHE A 68 -3.99 -15.30 0.99
N LEU A 69 -4.08 -16.62 1.17
CA LEU A 69 -5.14 -17.44 0.57
C LEU A 69 -6.53 -17.03 1.06
N LEU A 70 -6.69 -16.72 2.35
CA LEU A 70 -7.95 -16.19 2.89
C LEU A 70 -8.33 -14.85 2.26
N ALA A 71 -7.35 -13.95 2.09
CA ALA A 71 -7.57 -12.68 1.41
C ALA A 71 -7.97 -12.87 -0.06
N MET A 72 -7.35 -13.80 -0.78
CA MET A 72 -7.72 -14.14 -2.15
C MET A 72 -9.14 -14.71 -2.26
N LYS A 73 -9.59 -15.47 -1.25
CA LYS A 73 -10.98 -15.94 -1.15
C LYS A 73 -11.97 -14.78 -1.02
N GLU A 74 -11.66 -13.80 -0.18
CA GLU A 74 -12.49 -12.59 -0.03
C GLU A 74 -12.51 -11.75 -1.30
N VAL A 75 -11.37 -11.63 -1.99
CA VAL A 75 -11.31 -10.98 -3.31
C VAL A 75 -12.19 -11.71 -4.31
N CYS A 76 -12.10 -13.04 -4.38
CA CYS A 76 -12.93 -13.89 -5.24
C CYS A 76 -14.43 -13.67 -4.96
N ALA A 77 -14.83 -13.62 -3.69
CA ALA A 77 -16.20 -13.35 -3.28
C ALA A 77 -16.70 -11.97 -3.74
N ARG A 78 -15.86 -10.93 -3.63
CA ARG A 78 -16.24 -9.57 -4.05
C ARG A 78 -16.30 -9.40 -5.57
N LYS A 79 -15.40 -10.07 -6.30
CA LYS A 79 -15.26 -9.90 -7.74
C LYS A 79 -16.08 -10.91 -8.56
N HIS A 80 -16.79 -11.82 -7.89
CA HIS A 80 -17.53 -12.93 -8.51
C HIS A 80 -16.70 -13.70 -9.55
N CYS A 81 -15.40 -13.84 -9.29
CA CYS A 81 -14.45 -14.53 -10.18
C CYS A 81 -14.01 -15.83 -9.54
N SER A 82 -13.67 -16.84 -10.34
CA SER A 82 -13.10 -18.08 -9.83
C SER A 82 -11.67 -17.88 -9.30
N MET A 83 -11.31 -18.64 -8.28
CA MET A 83 -10.00 -18.59 -7.63
C MET A 83 -8.86 -18.88 -8.63
N ASP A 84 -9.10 -19.78 -9.58
CA ASP A 84 -8.19 -20.10 -10.68
C ASP A 84 -7.95 -18.90 -11.62
N ALA A 85 -9.02 -18.15 -11.96
CA ALA A 85 -8.90 -16.95 -12.77
C ALA A 85 -8.06 -15.87 -12.07
N ILE A 86 -8.17 -15.77 -10.74
CA ILE A 86 -7.34 -14.86 -9.95
C ILE A 86 -5.88 -15.34 -9.93
N PHE A 87 -5.62 -16.63 -9.72
CA PHE A 87 -4.25 -17.14 -9.73
C PHE A 87 -3.58 -17.00 -11.10
N ASN A 88 -4.31 -17.19 -12.20
CA ASN A 88 -3.78 -16.92 -13.54
C ASN A 88 -3.40 -15.43 -13.70
N ARG A 89 -4.25 -14.50 -13.23
CA ARG A 89 -3.95 -13.06 -13.27
C ARG A 89 -2.76 -12.66 -12.41
N ILE A 90 -2.60 -13.31 -11.25
CA ILE A 90 -1.47 -13.07 -10.35
C ILE A 90 -0.20 -13.71 -10.92
N ALA A 91 -0.29 -14.83 -11.62
CA ALA A 91 0.85 -15.45 -12.30
C ALA A 91 1.43 -14.55 -13.41
N GLU A 92 0.58 -13.75 -14.07
CA GLU A 92 1.01 -12.71 -15.01
C GLU A 92 1.64 -11.49 -14.33
N ALA A 93 1.48 -11.33 -13.02
CA ALA A 93 2.05 -10.23 -12.27
C ALA A 93 3.51 -10.50 -11.93
N ASP A 94 4.40 -9.71 -12.51
CA ASP A 94 5.80 -9.67 -12.12
C ASP A 94 6.03 -8.39 -11.29
N PRO A 95 6.80 -8.45 -10.18
CA PRO A 95 7.18 -7.27 -9.43
C PRO A 95 8.19 -6.45 -10.25
N LEU A 96 7.77 -5.89 -11.37
CA LEU A 96 8.61 -4.98 -12.12
C LEU A 96 8.96 -3.81 -11.20
N ALA A 97 10.25 -3.47 -11.17
CA ALA A 97 10.77 -2.25 -10.53
C ALA A 97 10.33 -0.97 -11.28
N ALA A 98 9.22 -1.02 -12.02
CA ALA A 98 8.62 0.14 -12.63
C ALA A 98 7.96 0.98 -11.52
N THR A 99 8.71 1.99 -11.09
CA THR A 99 8.37 3.06 -10.16
C THR A 99 6.91 3.06 -9.69
N THR A 100 6.68 2.68 -8.44
CA THR A 100 5.40 2.89 -7.79
C THR A 100 5.22 4.41 -7.68
N LYS A 101 4.45 5.03 -8.61
CA LYS A 101 4.01 6.41 -8.40
C LYS A 101 3.20 6.41 -7.11
N ALA A 102 3.80 6.93 -6.03
CA ALA A 102 3.08 7.22 -4.80
C ALA A 102 2.05 8.29 -5.15
N GLU A 103 0.76 7.95 -5.04
CA GLU A 103 -0.27 8.98 -5.13
C GLU A 103 -0.11 9.91 -3.92
N TYR A 104 -0.11 11.21 -4.20
CA TYR A 104 0.12 12.26 -3.22
C TYR A 104 -1.04 12.28 -2.22
N VAL A 105 -0.79 11.78 -1.01
CA VAL A 105 -1.75 11.89 0.10
C VAL A 105 -1.76 13.34 0.58
N ARG A 106 -2.85 14.01 0.23
CA ARG A 106 -3.16 15.42 0.53
C ARG A 106 -3.58 15.62 2.00
N HIS A 107 -2.87 15.02 2.95
CA HIS A 107 -2.87 15.55 4.30
C HIS A 107 -1.92 16.74 4.27
N HIS A 108 -2.52 17.88 3.98
CA HIS A 108 -1.90 19.18 4.00
C HIS A 108 -1.14 19.32 5.31
N ASP A 109 0.17 19.27 5.15
CA ASP A 109 1.14 20.04 5.88
C ASP A 109 0.64 21.50 5.82
N ASP A 110 -0.28 21.88 6.73
CA ASP A 110 -0.63 23.27 7.01
C ASP A 110 0.64 23.96 7.54
N LYS A 111 1.53 24.31 6.61
CA LYS A 111 2.70 25.17 6.83
C LYS A 111 2.47 26.59 6.35
N ASP A 112 1.20 27.00 6.20
CA ASP A 112 0.87 28.40 5.93
C ASP A 112 0.31 29.15 7.15
N THR A 113 0.28 28.55 8.34
CA THR A 113 -0.08 29.28 9.58
C THR A 113 1.11 29.49 10.52
N TYR A 114 2.29 29.78 9.97
CA TYR A 114 3.34 30.52 10.69
C TYR A 114 3.50 31.92 10.10
N THR A 115 2.46 32.72 10.16
CA THR A 115 2.63 34.19 10.14
C THR A 115 2.89 34.66 11.57
N GLY A 116 4.02 34.21 12.14
CA GLY A 116 4.61 34.82 13.33
C GLY A 116 5.04 36.24 12.97
N VAL A 117 4.22 37.19 13.39
CA VAL A 117 4.34 38.66 13.25
C VAL A 117 5.79 39.15 13.16
N TYR A 118 6.26 39.45 11.94
CA TYR A 118 7.47 40.25 11.69
C TYR A 118 7.15 41.60 11.01
N ARG A 119 5.94 42.12 11.27
CA ARG A 119 5.48 43.39 10.69
C ARG A 119 4.81 44.34 11.69
N GLY A 120 5.22 44.26 12.95
CA GLY A 120 5.03 45.33 13.92
C GLY A 120 6.37 46.05 14.09
N GLY A 121 6.61 47.09 13.29
CA GLY A 121 7.76 47.97 13.49
C GLY A 121 7.78 48.45 14.93
N GLY A 122 8.92 48.29 15.60
CA GLY A 122 9.14 48.85 16.94
C GLY A 122 8.79 50.34 16.96
N PRO A 123 8.40 50.89 18.14
CA PRO A 123 8.03 52.28 18.26
C PRO A 123 9.18 53.16 17.73
N ARG A 124 8.92 53.85 16.61
CA ARG A 124 9.79 54.90 16.09
C ARG A 124 9.41 56.19 16.79
N ASN A 125 10.30 56.63 17.66
CA ASN A 125 10.23 57.95 18.29
C ASN A 125 10.19 59.01 17.18
N MET A 126 9.05 59.65 16.96
CA MET A 126 8.98 60.90 16.20
C MET A 126 8.78 62.07 17.17
N ALA A 127 9.61 63.08 16.95
CA ALA A 127 9.84 64.25 17.78
C ALA A 127 8.71 65.29 17.70
N GLY A 128 8.63 66.14 18.73
CA GLY A 128 8.43 67.58 18.52
C GLY A 128 7.17 68.24 19.11
N SER A 129 7.43 69.21 20.00
CA SER A 129 6.75 70.52 20.19
C SER A 129 5.30 70.59 20.70
N ALA A 130 5.18 71.01 21.98
CA ALA A 130 4.43 72.20 22.40
C ALA A 130 5.13 72.81 23.63
#